data_AF-T0YQV5-F1
#
_entry.id   AF-T0YQV5-F1
#
_cell.length_a   1.000
_cell.length_b   1.000
_cell.length_c   1.000
_cell.angle_alpha   90.00
_cell.angle_beta   90.00
_cell.angle_gamma   90.00
#
_symmetry.space_group_name_H-M   'P 1'
#
loop_
_entity.id
_entity.type
_entity.pdbx_description
1 polymer ?
#
loop_
_entity_poly.entity_id
_entity_poly.type
_entity_poly.pdbx_seq_one_letter_code
_entity_poly.pdbx_strand_id
1 'polypeptide(L)'
;VQRVRAWLADEAGLSPATGNTYLAAVRGVLTECWRLGYLSAEDRARALDIKRISGSRLPSGRALAHEELQAVMDHLALEDTLIARRDAACLAVLYASAGVRRTELTALDLDDCDLATGEVTVRKGKAAKTV
;
A
#
# COMPACT_ATOMS: atom_id res chain seq x y z
N VAL A 1 -21.43 -20.30 7.63
CA VAL A 1 -20.95 -18.91 7.49
C VAL A 1 -19.96 -18.52 8.60
N GLN A 2 -20.30 -18.71 9.89
CA GLN A 2 -19.40 -18.47 11.04
C GLN A 2 -18.08 -19.28 11.00
N ARG A 3 -18.07 -20.49 10.42
CA ARG A 3 -16.87 -21.36 10.32
C ARG A 3 -15.71 -20.72 9.56
N VAL A 4 -15.98 -20.04 8.45
CA VAL A 4 -14.93 -19.38 7.63
C VAL A 4 -14.23 -18.31 8.44
N ARG A 5 -15.00 -17.49 9.17
CA ARG A 5 -14.46 -16.46 10.04
C ARG A 5 -13.62 -17.07 11.17
N ALA A 6 -14.13 -18.11 11.84
CA ALA A 6 -13.41 -18.78 12.94
C ALA A 6 -12.08 -19.35 12.46
N TRP A 7 -12.08 -20.06 11.33
CA TRP A 7 -10.84 -20.58 10.74
C TRP A 7 -9.84 -19.46 10.41
N LEU A 8 -10.29 -18.36 9.79
CA LEU A 8 -9.44 -17.22 9.46
C LEU A 8 -8.91 -16.46 10.69
N ALA A 9 -9.67 -16.43 11.79
CA ALA A 9 -9.31 -15.72 13.00
C ALA A 9 -8.39 -16.54 13.92
N ASP A 10 -8.67 -17.84 14.06
CA ASP A 10 -8.15 -18.64 15.16
C ASP A 10 -7.20 -19.75 14.69
N GLU A 11 -7.41 -20.32 13.50
CA GLU A 11 -6.68 -21.51 13.03
C GLU A 11 -5.61 -21.19 11.96
N ALA A 12 -5.85 -20.18 11.12
CA ALA A 12 -4.99 -19.88 9.97
C ALA A 12 -3.71 -19.11 10.32
N GLY A 13 -3.52 -18.70 11.59
CA GLY A 13 -2.34 -17.93 12.03
C GLY A 13 -2.20 -16.56 11.35
N LEU A 14 -3.27 -16.01 10.80
CA LEU A 14 -3.26 -14.77 10.01
C LEU A 14 -3.36 -13.53 10.89
N SER A 15 -2.79 -12.42 10.41
CA SER A 15 -3.08 -11.12 11.02
C SER A 15 -4.55 -10.73 10.79
N PRO A 16 -5.18 -9.93 11.68
CA PRO A 16 -6.55 -9.44 11.48
C PRO A 16 -6.76 -8.71 10.15
N ALA A 17 -5.75 -7.98 9.67
CA ALA A 17 -5.79 -7.30 8.37
C ALA A 17 -5.83 -8.30 7.20
N THR A 18 -4.97 -9.32 7.25
CA THR A 18 -4.92 -10.39 6.25
C THR A 18 -6.22 -11.21 6.25
N GLY A 19 -6.70 -11.62 7.42
CA GLY A 19 -7.97 -12.34 7.55
C GLY A 19 -9.16 -11.52 7.01
N ASN A 20 -9.22 -10.21 7.29
CA ASN A 20 -10.25 -9.34 6.71
C ASN A 20 -10.11 -9.17 5.18
N THR A 21 -8.89 -9.23 4.63
CA THR A 21 -8.67 -9.23 3.17
C THR A 21 -9.24 -10.50 2.55
N TYR A 22 -9.03 -11.65 3.18
CA TYR A 22 -9.59 -12.93 2.71
C TYR A 22 -11.12 -12.95 2.84
N LEU A 23 -11.68 -12.39 3.91
CA LEU A 23 -13.13 -12.19 4.02
C LEU A 23 -13.67 -11.33 2.88
N ALA A 24 -12.97 -10.26 2.49
CA ALA A 24 -13.38 -9.44 1.35
C ALA A 24 -13.38 -10.24 0.04
N ALA A 25 -12.36 -11.09 -0.18
CA ALA A 25 -12.30 -11.97 -1.36
C ALA A 25 -13.47 -12.97 -1.39
N VAL A 26 -13.75 -13.65 -0.27
CA VAL A 26 -14.88 -14.59 -0.15
C VAL A 26 -16.21 -13.90 -0.42
N ARG A 27 -16.42 -12.69 0.12
CA ARG A 27 -17.65 -11.91 -0.16
C ARG A 27 -17.78 -11.53 -1.64
N GLY A 28 -16.66 -11.24 -2.30
CA GLY A 28 -16.62 -11.00 -3.75
C GLY A 28 -17.07 -12.22 -4.53
N VAL A 29 -16.51 -13.41 -4.24
CA VAL A 29 -16.91 -14.67 -4.88
C VAL A 29 -18.40 -14.97 -4.68
N LEU A 30 -18.91 -14.84 -3.45
CA LEU A 30 -20.34 -15.04 -3.17
C LEU A 30 -21.24 -14.06 -3.92
N THR A 31 -20.77 -12.83 -4.14
CA THR A 31 -21.50 -11.83 -4.92
C THR A 31 -21.55 -12.21 -6.41
N GLU A 32 -20.46 -12.73 -6.97
CA GLU A 32 -20.46 -13.22 -8.36
C GLU A 32 -21.30 -14.48 -8.52
N CYS A 33 -21.25 -15.43 -7.56
CA CYS A 33 -22.12 -16.61 -7.59
C CYS A 33 -23.61 -16.23 -7.65
N TRP A 34 -24.02 -15.21 -6.90
CA TRP A 34 -25.37 -14.67 -6.98
C TRP A 34 -25.68 -14.02 -8.33
N ARG A 35 -24.76 -13.22 -8.89
CA ARG A 35 -24.95 -12.60 -10.22
C ARG A 35 -25.11 -13.62 -11.33
N LEU A 36 -24.44 -14.78 -11.20
CA LEU A 36 -24.53 -15.90 -12.14
C LEU A 36 -25.76 -16.81 -11.87
N GLY A 37 -26.57 -16.50 -10.86
CA GLY A 37 -27.79 -17.27 -10.53
C GLY A 37 -27.54 -18.55 -9.73
N TYR A 38 -26.32 -18.79 -9.25
CA TYR A 38 -26.00 -19.96 -8.41
C TYR A 38 -26.48 -19.82 -6.96
N LEU A 39 -26.84 -18.61 -6.53
CA LEU A 39 -27.35 -18.33 -5.18
C LEU A 39 -28.62 -17.51 -5.26
N SER A 40 -29.58 -17.80 -4.39
CA SER A 40 -30.71 -16.91 -4.16
C SER A 40 -30.25 -15.62 -3.46
N ALA A 41 -31.08 -14.56 -3.53
CA ALA A 41 -30.81 -13.32 -2.78
C ALA A 41 -30.75 -13.57 -1.26
N GLU A 42 -31.58 -14.48 -0.76
CA GLU A 42 -31.63 -14.86 0.66
C GLU A 42 -30.36 -15.63 1.08
N ASP A 43 -29.93 -16.61 0.28
CA ASP A 43 -28.69 -17.35 0.54
C ASP A 43 -27.48 -16.45 0.53
N ARG A 44 -27.42 -15.50 -0.41
CA ARG A 44 -26.37 -14.47 -0.44
C ARG A 44 -26.39 -13.63 0.83
N ALA A 45 -27.56 -13.13 1.26
CA ALA A 45 -27.66 -12.30 2.46
C ALA A 45 -27.15 -13.05 3.70
N ARG A 46 -27.56 -14.31 3.87
CA ARG A 46 -27.06 -15.18 4.94
C ARG A 46 -25.56 -15.43 4.83
N ALA A 47 -25.05 -15.70 3.62
CA ALA A 47 -23.64 -16.03 3.40
C ALA A 47 -22.70 -14.83 3.62
N LEU A 48 -23.18 -13.61 3.36
CA LEU A 48 -22.41 -12.37 3.56
C LEU A 48 -22.44 -11.86 5.00
N ASP A 49 -23.35 -12.36 5.85
CA ASP A 49 -23.42 -12.06 7.28
C ASP A 49 -22.26 -12.70 8.07
N ILE A 50 -21.05 -12.25 7.75
CA ILE A 50 -19.80 -12.59 8.42
C ILE A 50 -19.28 -11.33 9.06
N LYS A 51 -19.12 -11.31 10.38
CA LYS A 51 -18.50 -10.19 11.08
C LYS A 51 -17.01 -10.07 10.72
N ARG A 52 -16.49 -8.85 10.70
CA ARG A 52 -15.06 -8.60 10.53
C ARG A 52 -14.27 -9.22 11.68
N ILE A 53 -13.03 -9.61 11.40
CA ILE A 53 -12.10 -10.06 12.43
C ILE A 53 -11.58 -8.81 13.13
N SER A 54 -11.83 -8.74 14.44
CA SER A 54 -11.35 -7.65 15.29
C SER A 54 -9.89 -7.85 15.65
N GLY A 55 -9.15 -6.75 15.70
CA GLY A 55 -7.78 -6.74 16.17
C GLY A 55 -7.06 -5.52 15.60
N SER A 56 -6.27 -4.87 16.46
CA SER A 56 -5.38 -3.79 16.07
C SER A 56 -3.94 -4.31 16.17
N ARG A 57 -3.10 -3.87 15.24
CA ARG A 57 -1.65 -3.86 15.44
C ARG A 57 -1.23 -2.40 15.51
N LEU A 58 -0.24 -2.12 16.33
CA LEU A 58 0.46 -0.84 16.23
C LEU A 58 0.99 -0.71 14.79
N PRO A 59 0.83 0.44 14.14
CA PRO A 59 1.48 0.69 12.85
C PRO A 59 2.96 0.34 12.97
N SER A 60 3.48 -0.43 12.03
CA SER A 60 4.92 -0.68 11.96
C SER A 60 5.59 0.60 11.44
N GLY A 61 6.27 1.31 12.34
CA GLY A 61 7.00 2.54 12.03
C GLY A 61 6.22 3.82 12.35
N ARG A 62 6.96 4.92 12.37
CA ARG A 62 6.44 6.28 12.54
C ARG A 62 6.96 7.15 11.41
N ALA A 63 6.33 8.31 11.21
CA ALA A 63 6.93 9.35 10.38
C ALA A 63 8.29 9.74 10.96
N LEU A 64 9.29 9.89 10.08
CA LEU A 64 10.58 10.46 10.46
C LEU A 64 10.40 11.93 10.83
N ALA A 65 11.05 12.35 11.91
CA ALA A 65 11.16 13.77 12.21
C ALA A 65 12.08 14.45 11.18
N HIS A 66 11.93 15.76 11.02
CA HIS A 66 12.74 16.54 10.09
C HIS A 66 14.25 16.38 10.37
N GLU A 67 14.65 16.39 11.64
CA GLU A 67 16.04 16.22 12.08
C GLU A 67 16.62 14.86 11.71
N GLU A 68 15.81 13.79 11.75
CA GLU A 68 16.25 12.45 11.37
C GLU A 68 16.43 12.33 9.87
N LEU A 69 15.53 12.93 9.09
CA LEU A 69 15.68 12.99 7.64
C LEU A 69 16.93 13.78 7.27
N GLN A 70 17.17 14.92 7.93
CA GLN A 70 18.37 15.73 7.71
C GLN A 70 19.64 14.93 8.04
N ALA A 71 19.68 14.23 9.18
CA ALA A 71 20.83 13.40 9.56
C ALA A 71 21.13 12.30 8.52
N VAL A 72 20.09 11.68 7.93
CA VAL A 72 20.27 10.70 6.85
C VAL A 72 20.83 11.37 5.59
N MET A 73 20.30 12.53 5.20
CA MET A 73 20.79 13.26 4.03
C MET A 73 22.24 13.75 4.21
N ASP A 74 22.59 14.23 5.40
CA ASP A 74 23.95 14.66 5.73
C ASP A 74 24.94 13.49 5.69
N HIS A 75 24.54 12.33 6.20
CA HIS A 75 25.36 11.12 6.12
C HIS A 75 25.62 10.70 4.67
N LEU A 76 24.59 10.70 3.83
CA LEU A 76 24.73 10.38 2.40
C LEU A 76 25.58 11.42 1.65
N ALA A 77 25.56 12.69 2.07
CA ALA A 77 26.38 13.74 1.47
C ALA A 77 27.88 13.61 1.78
N LEU A 78 28.26 12.92 2.87
CA LEU A 78 29.66 12.66 3.21
C LEU A 78 30.28 11.53 2.39
N GLU A 79 29.46 10.67 1.78
CA GLU A 79 29.92 9.55 0.98
C GLU A 79 30.04 9.93 -0.50
N ASP A 80 31.26 9.96 -1.04
CA ASP A 80 31.50 10.22 -2.46
C ASP A 80 31.33 8.95 -3.32
N THR A 81 30.14 8.38 -3.31
CA THR A 81 29.78 7.22 -4.15
C THR A 81 28.54 7.49 -4.98
N LEU A 82 28.44 6.84 -6.14
CA LEU A 82 27.25 6.91 -6.99
C LEU A 82 26.01 6.35 -6.26
N ILE A 83 26.20 5.39 -5.35
CA ILE A 83 25.11 4.79 -4.57
C ILE A 83 24.55 5.83 -3.59
N ALA A 84 25.41 6.52 -2.85
CA ALA A 84 24.99 7.55 -1.90
C ALA A 84 24.24 8.70 -2.59
N ARG A 85 24.76 9.17 -3.75
CA ARG A 85 24.09 10.20 -4.56
C ARG A 85 22.71 9.75 -5.06
N ARG A 86 22.59 8.50 -5.51
CA ARG A 86 21.31 7.90 -5.94
C ARG A 86 20.34 7.83 -4.77
N ASP A 87 20.77 7.32 -3.63
CA ASP A 87 19.90 7.12 -2.47
C ASP A 87 19.42 8.46 -1.89
N ALA A 88 20.28 9.48 -1.89
CA ALA A 88 19.90 10.84 -1.54
C ALA A 88 18.85 11.41 -2.51
N ALA A 89 19.01 11.21 -3.83
CA ALA A 89 18.00 11.61 -4.82
C ALA A 89 16.68 10.86 -4.63
N CYS A 90 16.72 9.54 -4.37
CA CYS A 90 15.53 8.75 -4.10
C CYS A 90 14.78 9.23 -2.85
N LEU A 91 15.50 9.51 -1.75
CA LEU A 91 14.90 10.03 -0.52
C LEU A 91 14.35 11.44 -0.72
N ALA A 92 15.08 12.31 -1.41
CA ALA A 92 14.61 13.65 -1.74
C ALA A 92 13.31 13.58 -2.56
N VAL A 93 13.22 12.73 -3.59
CA VAL A 93 11.97 12.57 -4.34
C VAL A 93 10.86 12.00 -3.46
N LEU A 94 11.11 10.98 -2.64
CA LEU A 94 10.08 10.37 -1.78
C LEU A 94 9.54 11.33 -0.70
N TYR A 95 10.36 12.25 -0.19
CA TYR A 95 10.00 13.14 0.92
C TYR A 95 9.68 14.58 0.52
N ALA A 96 10.28 15.11 -0.54
CA ALA A 96 10.06 16.49 -0.99
C ALA A 96 8.86 16.63 -1.93
N SER A 97 8.47 15.56 -2.63
CA SER A 97 7.30 15.57 -3.50
C SER A 97 6.01 15.21 -2.74
N ALA A 98 4.85 15.55 -3.29
CA ALA A 98 3.52 15.36 -2.69
C ALA A 98 3.06 13.89 -2.58
N GLY A 99 3.90 13.00 -2.01
CA GLY A 99 3.52 11.63 -1.66
C GLY A 99 3.74 10.61 -2.78
N VAL A 100 4.83 10.73 -3.54
CA VAL A 100 5.24 9.73 -4.54
C VAL A 100 5.45 8.37 -3.87
N ARG A 101 4.86 7.33 -4.45
CA ARG A 101 5.02 5.95 -3.95
C ARG A 101 6.35 5.37 -4.42
N ARG A 102 6.90 4.44 -3.65
CA ARG A 102 8.10 3.68 -4.03
C ARG A 102 8.01 3.08 -5.44
N THR A 103 6.85 2.58 -5.84
CA THR A 103 6.63 2.01 -7.19
C THR A 103 6.63 3.06 -8.29
N GLU A 104 6.19 4.28 -7.98
CA GLU A 104 6.18 5.41 -8.92
C GLU A 104 7.62 5.92 -9.09
N LEU A 105 8.39 6.03 -8.00
CA LEU A 105 9.82 6.36 -8.03
C LEU A 105 10.62 5.40 -8.94
N THR A 106 10.43 4.09 -8.80
CA THR A 106 11.16 3.11 -9.62
C THR A 106 10.80 3.12 -11.10
N ALA A 107 9.74 3.83 -11.48
CA ALA A 107 9.27 3.93 -12.86
C ALA A 107 9.61 5.27 -13.53
N LEU A 108 10.27 6.20 -12.82
CA LEU A 108 10.69 7.49 -13.37
C LEU A 108 11.82 7.31 -14.38
N ASP A 109 11.77 8.12 -15.43
CA ASP A 109 12.86 8.31 -16.39
C ASP A 109 13.48 9.70 -16.26
N LEU A 110 14.64 9.94 -16.85
CA LEU A 110 15.28 11.27 -16.86
C LEU A 110 14.40 12.32 -17.55
N ASP A 111 13.61 11.91 -18.55
CA ASP A 111 12.63 12.76 -19.24
C ASP A 111 11.46 13.19 -18.34
N ASP A 112 11.32 12.62 -17.14
CA ASP A 112 10.32 13.03 -16.15
C ASP A 112 10.81 14.14 -15.22
N CYS A 113 12.10 14.46 -15.28
CA CYS A 113 12.75 15.40 -14.38
C CYS A 113 13.18 16.66 -15.14
N ASP A 114 12.59 17.80 -14.81
CA ASP A 114 13.13 19.09 -15.22
C ASP A 114 14.18 19.52 -14.19
N LEU A 115 15.45 19.34 -14.56
CA LEU A 115 16.57 19.69 -13.68
C LEU A 115 16.79 21.20 -13.53
N ALA A 116 16.22 22.02 -14.42
CA ALA A 116 16.33 23.47 -14.33
C ALA A 116 15.34 24.05 -13.30
N THR A 117 14.14 23.47 -13.22
CA THR A 117 13.10 23.88 -12.27
C THR A 117 13.05 23.04 -11.00
N GLY A 118 13.66 21.84 -11.02
CA GLY A 118 13.58 20.86 -9.94
C GLY A 118 12.25 20.11 -9.89
N GLU A 119 11.46 20.16 -10.97
CA GLU A 119 10.16 19.49 -11.06
C GLU A 119 10.31 18.03 -11.50
N VAL A 120 9.48 17.16 -10.92
CA VAL A 120 9.40 15.74 -11.27
C VAL A 120 7.95 15.40 -11.61
N THR A 121 7.72 14.89 -12.82
CA THR A 121 6.38 14.54 -13.31
C THR A 121 6.11 13.05 -13.17
N VAL A 122 5.08 12.66 -12.41
CA VAL A 122 4.70 11.24 -12.28
C VAL A 122 3.63 10.89 -13.31
N ARG A 123 4.04 10.25 -14.41
CA ARG A 123 3.14 9.92 -15.54
C ARG A 123 2.06 8.88 -15.20
N LYS A 124 2.30 7.98 -14.23
CA LYS A 124 1.39 6.88 -13.88
C LYS A 124 1.25 6.68 -12.36
N GLY A 125 0.41 7.50 -11.73
CA GLY A 125 0.02 7.29 -10.34
C GLY A 125 -1.10 6.23 -10.16
N LYS A 126 -1.30 5.76 -8.92
CA LYS A 126 -2.45 4.91 -8.57
C LYS A 126 -3.77 5.59 -9.01
N ALA A 127 -4.61 4.83 -9.72
CA ALA A 127 -5.85 5.29 -10.37
C ALA A 127 -5.64 6.18 -11.62
N ALA A 128 -4.51 6.02 -12.33
CA ALA A 128 -4.20 6.74 -13.57
C ALA A 128 -4.18 8.28 -13.42
N LYS A 129 -3.81 8.76 -12.23
CA LYS A 129 -3.63 10.19 -11.97
C LYS A 129 -2.19 10.59 -12.27
N THR A 130 -2.02 11.66 -13.04
CA THR A 130 -0.75 12.35 -13.21
C THR A 130 -0.60 13.35 -12.06
N VAL A 131 0.59 13.42 -11.47
CA VAL A 131 0.92 14.34 -10.35
C VAL A 131 2.26 14.98 -10.61
#